data_AF-A0A2W4MPB9-F1
#
_entry.id   AF-A0A2W4MPB9-F1
#
_cell.length_a   1.000
_cell.length_b   1.000
_cell.length_c   1.000
_cell.angle_alpha   90.00
_cell.angle_beta   90.00
_cell.angle_gamma   90.00
#
_symmetry.space_group_name_H-M   'P 1'
#
loop_
_entity.id
_entity.type
_entity.pdbx_description
1 polymer ?
#
loop_
_entity_poly.entity_id
_entity_poly.type
_entity_poly.pdbx_seq_one_letter_code
_entity_poly.pdbx_strand_id
1 'polypeptide(L)'
;AQAAGFEVVAYEAYAKGAPDFKPMLNSLKAKNPDVVAFVSYLLDATLLMRQSREIDFNPKVYIGAGAGFSTPEFIREEGAGKDAEYTFSATLWTTDVKWKGAAEFARKFQERYGVEPAYHSAETHAALYLVKNVLERAGSLDRQAVRDALAATDMGPDETIFGPIKFDENGQSAHPMLVTQVQNGQYVTVWPREYASAAPILPTPPWSERK
;
A
#
# COMPACT_ATOMS: atom_id res chain seq x y z
N ALA A 1 -1.86 -0.19 -17.79
CA ALA A 1 -3.11 0.40 -18.30
C ALA A 1 -3.52 -0.23 -19.63
N GLN A 2 -2.83 0.06 -20.74
CA GLN A 2 -3.23 -0.42 -22.09
C GLN A 2 -3.31 -1.95 -22.22
N ALA A 3 -2.32 -2.69 -21.70
CA ALA A 3 -2.35 -4.16 -21.70
C ALA A 3 -3.55 -4.76 -20.92
N ALA A 4 -4.14 -3.99 -20.00
CA ALA A 4 -5.32 -4.36 -19.24
C ALA A 4 -6.62 -3.74 -19.82
N GLY A 5 -6.57 -3.17 -21.03
CA GLY A 5 -7.72 -2.58 -21.72
C GLY A 5 -8.11 -1.16 -21.30
N PHE A 6 -7.29 -0.48 -20.48
CA PHE A 6 -7.55 0.90 -20.07
C PHE A 6 -6.93 1.91 -21.04
N GLU A 7 -7.71 2.95 -21.38
CA GLU A 7 -7.22 4.16 -22.03
C GLU A 7 -6.63 5.12 -21.00
N VAL A 8 -5.44 5.66 -21.29
CA VAL A 8 -4.81 6.69 -20.44
C VAL A 8 -5.24 8.06 -20.97
N VAL A 9 -6.21 8.69 -20.32
CA VAL A 9 -6.77 9.99 -20.75
C VAL A 9 -5.95 11.20 -20.28
N ALA A 10 -5.09 11.00 -19.26
CA ALA A 10 -4.17 12.02 -18.74
C ALA A 10 -3.02 11.38 -17.97
N TYR A 11 -1.88 12.08 -17.94
CA TYR A 11 -0.75 11.81 -17.05
C TYR A 11 -0.24 13.15 -16.54
N GLU A 12 -0.35 13.37 -15.23
CA GLU A 12 -0.01 14.64 -14.59
C GLU A 12 1.07 14.40 -13.54
N ALA A 13 2.13 15.20 -13.58
CA ALA A 13 3.19 15.20 -12.58
C ALA A 13 3.08 16.44 -11.71
N TYR A 14 3.51 16.34 -10.46
CA TYR A 14 3.54 17.47 -9.53
C TYR A 14 4.82 17.46 -8.70
N ALA A 15 5.22 18.63 -8.20
CA ALA A 15 6.32 18.75 -7.27
C ALA A 15 5.90 18.27 -5.88
N LYS A 16 6.70 17.40 -5.26
CA LYS A 16 6.48 16.93 -3.87
C LYS A 16 6.24 18.11 -2.93
N GLY A 17 5.20 18.03 -2.10
CA GLY A 17 4.88 19.09 -1.13
C GLY A 17 4.29 20.35 -1.77
N ALA A 18 3.73 20.27 -2.98
CA ALA A 18 3.01 21.39 -3.57
C ALA A 18 1.83 21.79 -2.65
N PRO A 19 1.60 23.09 -2.44
CA PRO A 19 0.59 23.56 -1.50
C PRO A 19 -0.84 23.48 -2.06
N ASP A 20 -0.98 23.27 -3.37
CA ASP A 20 -2.27 23.19 -4.04
C ASP A 20 -2.21 22.27 -5.27
N PHE A 21 -3.08 21.26 -5.30
CA PHE A 21 -3.29 20.34 -6.40
C PHE A 21 -4.57 20.61 -7.19
N LYS A 22 -5.43 21.56 -6.76
CA LYS A 22 -6.72 21.84 -7.40
C LYS A 22 -6.63 22.13 -8.91
N PRO A 23 -5.64 22.89 -9.44
CA PRO A 23 -5.55 23.10 -10.88
C PRO A 23 -5.38 21.78 -11.66
N MET A 24 -4.52 20.90 -11.16
CA MET A 24 -4.29 19.58 -11.75
C MET A 24 -5.51 18.68 -11.59
N LEU A 25 -6.12 18.63 -10.40
CA LEU A 25 -7.33 17.84 -10.15
C LEU A 25 -8.52 18.32 -11.00
N ASN A 26 -8.67 19.63 -11.24
CA ASN A 26 -9.70 20.16 -12.15
C ASN A 26 -9.43 19.77 -13.61
N SER A 27 -8.18 19.79 -14.06
CA SER A 27 -7.78 19.27 -15.38
C SER A 27 -8.19 17.81 -15.54
N LEU A 28 -7.87 16.98 -14.54
CA LEU A 28 -8.26 15.57 -14.51
C LEU A 28 -9.79 15.41 -14.49
N LYS A 29 -10.50 16.15 -13.64
CA LYS A 29 -11.97 16.15 -13.56
C LYS A 29 -12.61 16.47 -14.92
N ALA A 30 -12.08 17.43 -15.67
CA ALA A 30 -12.57 17.79 -17.00
C ALA A 30 -12.40 16.66 -18.04
N LYS A 31 -11.48 15.71 -17.82
CA LYS A 31 -11.33 14.50 -18.65
C LYS A 31 -12.31 13.39 -18.31
N ASN A 32 -13.08 13.55 -17.22
CA ASN A 32 -14.06 12.58 -16.74
C ASN A 32 -13.52 11.12 -16.64
N PRO A 33 -12.38 10.89 -15.94
CA PRO A 33 -11.80 9.56 -15.84
C PRO A 33 -12.66 8.64 -14.96
N ASP A 34 -12.74 7.36 -15.35
CA ASP A 34 -13.33 6.32 -14.50
C ASP A 34 -12.46 5.99 -13.27
N VAL A 35 -11.14 6.06 -13.43
CA VAL A 35 -10.16 5.70 -12.39
C VAL A 35 -9.10 6.79 -12.31
N VAL A 36 -8.75 7.19 -11.10
CA VAL A 36 -7.56 8.01 -10.84
C VAL A 36 -6.57 7.22 -9.99
N ALA A 37 -5.29 7.25 -10.38
CA ALA A 37 -4.20 6.64 -9.64
C ALA A 37 -3.23 7.72 -9.16
N PHE A 38 -3.13 7.90 -7.85
CA PHE A 38 -2.23 8.83 -7.20
C PHE A 38 -1.00 8.10 -6.67
N VAL A 39 0.19 8.53 -7.09
CA VAL A 39 1.47 8.05 -6.55
C VAL A 39 2.01 9.14 -5.64
N SER A 40 1.85 8.99 -4.33
CA SER A 40 2.13 10.07 -3.38
C SER A 40 2.53 9.58 -1.99
N TYR A 41 3.22 10.44 -1.25
CA TYR A 41 3.49 10.25 0.17
C TYR A 41 2.39 10.88 1.03
N LEU A 42 2.37 10.57 2.33
CA LEU A 42 1.28 10.87 3.26
C LEU A 42 0.72 12.30 3.17
N LEU A 43 1.59 13.33 3.19
CA LEU A 43 1.15 14.72 3.16
C LEU A 43 0.46 15.10 1.84
N ASP A 44 1.05 14.67 0.72
CA ASP A 44 0.49 14.92 -0.60
C ASP A 44 -0.80 14.10 -0.80
N ALA A 45 -0.84 12.83 -0.38
CA ALA A 45 -2.03 11.98 -0.38
C ALA A 45 -3.20 12.62 0.38
N THR A 46 -2.91 13.12 1.59
CA THR A 46 -3.86 13.83 2.44
C THR A 46 -4.46 15.04 1.72
N LEU A 47 -3.61 15.88 1.15
CA LEU A 47 -4.06 17.09 0.47
C LEU A 47 -4.81 16.77 -0.83
N LEU A 48 -4.36 15.78 -1.61
CA LEU A 48 -5.04 15.32 -2.82
C LEU A 48 -6.48 14.89 -2.54
N MET A 49 -6.72 14.12 -1.47
CA MET A 49 -8.07 13.68 -1.13
C MET A 49 -8.94 14.81 -0.59
N ARG A 50 -8.40 15.65 0.31
CA ARG A 50 -9.12 16.84 0.81
C ARG A 50 -9.57 17.75 -0.33
N GLN A 51 -8.67 18.00 -1.29
CA GLN A 51 -8.97 18.86 -2.43
C GLN A 51 -9.85 18.19 -3.47
N SER A 52 -9.75 16.86 -3.64
CA SER A 52 -10.69 16.09 -4.48
C SER A 52 -12.13 16.25 -3.98
N ARG A 53 -12.34 16.26 -2.65
CA ARG A 53 -13.64 16.61 -2.05
C ARG A 53 -14.02 18.06 -2.31
N GLU A 54 -13.11 19.03 -2.06
CA GLU A 54 -13.38 20.46 -2.25
C GLU A 54 -13.92 20.80 -3.65
N ILE A 55 -13.39 20.13 -4.67
CA ILE A 55 -13.79 20.35 -6.06
C ILE A 55 -14.84 19.36 -6.57
N ASP A 56 -15.38 18.50 -5.70
CA ASP A 56 -16.35 17.45 -6.03
C ASP A 56 -15.88 16.54 -7.18
N PHE A 57 -14.62 16.09 -7.14
CA PHE A 57 -14.09 15.15 -8.13
C PHE A 57 -14.62 13.74 -7.84
N ASN A 58 -15.30 13.08 -8.78
CA ASN A 58 -15.97 11.80 -8.52
C ASN A 58 -15.64 10.72 -9.59
N PRO A 59 -14.37 10.29 -9.72
CA PRO A 59 -14.07 9.07 -10.46
C PRO A 59 -14.73 7.86 -9.78
N LYS A 60 -14.96 6.79 -10.54
CA LYS A 60 -15.51 5.53 -10.00
C LYS A 60 -14.55 4.84 -9.04
N VAL A 61 -13.25 5.10 -9.16
CA VAL A 61 -12.21 4.51 -8.30
C VAL A 61 -11.08 5.49 -8.02
N TYR A 62 -10.68 5.58 -6.75
CA TYR A 62 -9.46 6.21 -6.29
C TYR A 62 -8.43 5.14 -5.93
N ILE A 63 -7.27 5.14 -6.59
CA ILE A 63 -6.16 4.23 -6.29
C ILE A 63 -4.97 5.04 -5.78
N GLY A 64 -4.41 4.61 -4.67
CA GLY A 64 -3.17 5.11 -4.10
C GLY A 64 -2.01 4.16 -4.29
N ALA A 65 -0.83 4.74 -4.49
CA ALA A 65 0.47 4.07 -4.48
C ALA A 65 1.54 5.03 -3.92
N GLY A 66 2.77 4.55 -3.73
CA GLY A 66 3.84 5.36 -3.11
C GLY A 66 3.74 5.47 -1.59
N ALA A 67 3.04 4.52 -0.97
CA ALA A 67 2.81 4.34 0.45
C ALA A 67 1.91 5.38 1.16
N GLY A 68 1.72 6.58 0.61
CA GLY A 68 0.96 7.64 1.30
C GLY A 68 -0.47 7.25 1.66
N PHE A 69 -1.12 6.46 0.80
CA PHE A 69 -2.50 5.96 0.97
C PHE A 69 -2.59 4.67 1.80
N SER A 70 -1.47 4.05 2.20
CA SER A 70 -1.47 2.78 2.94
C SER A 70 -1.02 2.92 4.39
N THR A 71 -0.59 4.10 4.84
CA THR A 71 -0.12 4.26 6.22
C THR A 71 -1.29 4.41 7.20
N PRO A 72 -1.16 3.96 8.47
CA PRO A 72 -2.19 4.13 9.48
C PRO A 72 -2.63 5.57 9.71
N GLU A 73 -1.72 6.54 9.53
CA GLU A 73 -1.96 7.97 9.72
C GLU A 73 -2.87 8.58 8.65
N PHE A 74 -2.87 8.02 7.43
CA PHE A 74 -3.65 8.57 6.32
C PHE A 74 -5.16 8.58 6.59
N ILE A 75 -5.69 7.56 7.29
CA ILE A 75 -7.11 7.46 7.64
C ILE A 75 -7.47 8.19 8.94
N ARG A 76 -6.50 8.81 9.63
CA ARG A 76 -6.73 9.61 10.83
C ARG A 76 -7.07 11.05 10.47
N GLU A 77 -7.62 11.80 11.42
CA GLU A 77 -8.04 13.20 11.23
C GLU A 77 -6.90 14.12 10.80
N GLU A 78 -5.68 13.89 11.31
CA GLU A 78 -4.47 14.59 10.89
C GLU A 78 -4.10 14.31 9.42
N GLY A 79 -4.49 13.16 8.89
CA GLY A 79 -4.39 12.76 7.49
C GLY A 79 -5.63 13.14 6.68
N ALA A 80 -6.05 12.26 5.76
CA ALA A 80 -7.28 12.45 4.99
C ALA A 80 -8.54 12.20 5.83
N GLY A 81 -8.47 11.47 6.95
CA GLY A 81 -9.61 11.19 7.82
C GLY A 81 -10.77 10.58 7.04
N LYS A 82 -11.97 11.15 7.18
CA LYS A 82 -13.15 10.76 6.39
C LYS A 82 -12.99 10.87 4.87
N ASP A 83 -12.07 11.71 4.38
CA ASP A 83 -11.81 11.85 2.94
C ASP A 83 -11.04 10.64 2.38
N ALA A 84 -10.46 9.80 3.24
CA ALA A 84 -9.82 8.56 2.85
C ALA A 84 -10.83 7.45 2.49
N GLU A 85 -12.10 7.59 2.90
CA GLU A 85 -13.12 6.56 2.72
C GLU A 85 -13.25 6.15 1.24
N TYR A 86 -13.34 4.83 1.00
CA TYR A 86 -13.39 4.17 -0.31
C TYR A 86 -12.10 4.19 -1.14
N THR A 87 -11.04 4.87 -0.69
CA THR A 87 -9.76 4.84 -1.42
C THR A 87 -9.15 3.44 -1.37
N PHE A 88 -8.57 3.03 -2.49
CA PHE A 88 -7.80 1.81 -2.60
C PHE A 88 -6.32 2.12 -2.44
N SER A 89 -5.53 1.19 -1.92
CA SER A 89 -4.08 1.32 -1.91
C SER A 89 -3.41 -0.01 -2.18
N ALA A 90 -2.32 0.02 -2.95
CA ALA A 90 -1.44 -1.12 -3.08
C ALA A 90 -0.47 -1.16 -1.88
N THR A 91 -0.35 -2.32 -1.24
CA THR A 91 0.52 -2.53 -0.08
C THR A 91 1.20 -3.90 -0.14
N LEU A 92 2.29 -4.06 0.59
CA LEU A 92 3.01 -5.33 0.71
C LEU A 92 2.55 -6.14 1.93
N TRP A 93 1.82 -5.52 2.85
CA TRP A 93 1.38 -6.18 4.08
C TRP A 93 0.20 -5.44 4.70
N THR A 94 -0.64 -6.18 5.42
CA THR A 94 -1.77 -5.64 6.17
C THR A 94 -1.90 -6.31 7.53
N THR A 95 -2.55 -5.64 8.48
CA THR A 95 -2.79 -6.19 9.82
C THR A 95 -3.75 -7.38 9.81
N ASP A 96 -4.58 -7.51 8.77
CA ASP A 96 -5.56 -8.57 8.58
C ASP A 96 -5.10 -9.73 7.67
N VAL A 97 -3.88 -9.64 7.11
CA VAL A 97 -3.28 -10.67 6.25
C VAL A 97 -3.16 -11.99 7.01
N LYS A 98 -3.35 -13.10 6.31
CA LYS A 98 -3.36 -14.44 6.90
C LYS A 98 -1.99 -15.11 6.99
N TRP A 99 -0.90 -14.35 6.85
CA TRP A 99 0.45 -14.86 7.04
C TRP A 99 0.74 -15.14 8.50
N LYS A 100 1.50 -16.21 8.75
CA LYS A 100 1.79 -16.70 10.09
C LYS A 100 2.50 -15.63 10.93
N GLY A 101 1.93 -15.30 12.09
CA GLY A 101 2.50 -14.33 13.02
C GLY A 101 2.25 -12.85 12.66
N ALA A 102 1.63 -12.53 11.52
CA ALA A 102 1.32 -11.15 11.14
C ALA A 102 0.42 -10.45 12.17
N ALA A 103 -0.68 -11.09 12.57
CA ALA A 103 -1.60 -10.55 13.58
C ALA A 103 -0.94 -10.40 14.97
N GLU A 104 -0.04 -11.33 15.33
CA GLU A 104 0.71 -11.24 16.59
C GLU A 104 1.71 -10.08 16.57
N PHE A 105 2.41 -9.89 15.44
CA PHE A 105 3.29 -8.74 15.22
C PHE A 105 2.50 -7.44 15.33
N ALA A 106 1.34 -7.34 14.67
CA ALA A 106 0.48 -6.16 14.72
C ALA A 106 0.12 -5.78 16.16
N ARG A 107 -0.36 -6.76 16.93
CA ARG A 107 -0.71 -6.57 18.35
C ARG A 107 0.49 -6.13 19.18
N LYS A 108 1.64 -6.81 19.07
CA LYS A 108 2.85 -6.48 19.83
C LYS A 108 3.42 -5.11 19.46
N PHE A 109 3.33 -4.73 18.19
CA PHE A 109 3.77 -3.42 17.71
C PHE A 109 2.89 -2.32 18.32
N GLN A 110 1.57 -2.47 18.25
CA GLN A 110 0.62 -1.56 18.89
C GLN A 110 0.86 -1.43 20.41
N GLU A 111 1.03 -2.55 21.12
CA GLU A 111 1.29 -2.55 22.57
C GLU A 111 2.59 -1.80 22.93
N ARG A 112 3.62 -1.93 22.10
CA ARG A 112 4.93 -1.33 22.35
C ARG A 112 5.00 0.15 21.98
N TYR A 113 4.39 0.53 20.86
CA TYR A 113 4.58 1.84 20.25
C TYR A 113 3.33 2.73 20.30
N GLY A 114 2.18 2.19 20.70
CA GLY A 114 0.91 2.93 20.77
C GLY A 114 0.28 3.23 19.41
N VAL A 115 0.84 2.72 18.31
CA VAL A 115 0.36 2.95 16.94
C VAL A 115 0.37 1.66 16.14
N GLU A 116 -0.50 1.57 15.14
CA GLU A 116 -0.55 0.41 14.24
C GLU A 116 0.69 0.40 13.35
N PRO A 117 1.21 -0.79 12.97
CA PRO A 117 2.32 -0.84 12.03
C PRO A 117 1.88 -0.55 10.61
N ALA A 118 2.64 0.30 9.90
CA ALA A 118 2.66 0.30 8.45
C ALA A 118 3.39 -0.94 7.91
N TYR A 119 3.19 -1.27 6.62
CA TYR A 119 3.87 -2.42 6.00
C TYR A 119 5.40 -2.32 6.12
N HIS A 120 5.99 -1.12 6.08
CA HIS A 120 7.42 -0.90 6.24
C HIS A 120 7.97 -1.46 7.56
N SER A 121 7.18 -1.41 8.63
CA SER A 121 7.56 -1.97 9.93
C SER A 121 7.65 -3.49 9.87
N ALA A 122 6.66 -4.13 9.23
CA ALA A 122 6.63 -5.57 9.02
C ALA A 122 7.74 -6.02 8.06
N GLU A 123 7.98 -5.26 6.99
CA GLU A 123 9.05 -5.48 6.01
C GLU A 123 10.42 -5.42 6.67
N THR A 124 10.69 -4.37 7.44
CA THR A 124 11.97 -4.20 8.15
C THR A 124 12.18 -5.32 9.16
N HIS A 125 11.12 -5.72 9.88
CA HIS A 125 11.20 -6.86 10.78
C HIS A 125 11.56 -8.15 10.02
N ALA A 126 10.86 -8.47 8.93
CA ALA A 126 11.15 -9.65 8.12
C ALA A 126 12.55 -9.61 7.48
N ALA A 127 13.02 -8.44 7.04
CA ALA A 127 14.35 -8.25 6.48
C ALA A 127 15.46 -8.63 7.47
N LEU A 128 15.30 -8.32 8.76
CA LEU A 128 16.27 -8.73 9.78
C LEU A 128 16.32 -10.25 9.97
N TYR A 129 15.15 -10.92 9.93
CA TYR A 129 15.11 -12.39 9.98
C TYR A 129 15.69 -13.02 8.72
N LEU A 130 15.47 -12.42 7.55
CA LEU A 130 16.10 -12.82 6.31
C LEU A 130 17.62 -12.71 6.40
N VAL A 131 18.16 -11.59 6.88
CA VAL A 131 19.61 -11.41 7.05
C VAL A 131 20.19 -12.48 7.97
N LYS A 132 19.55 -12.74 9.12
CA LYS A 132 19.97 -13.82 10.02
C LYS A 132 20.01 -15.17 9.30
N ASN A 133 18.92 -15.54 8.64
CA ASN A 133 18.76 -16.80 7.93
C ASN A 133 19.79 -16.97 6.80
N VAL A 134 20.07 -15.90 6.04
CA VAL A 134 21.11 -15.88 5.00
C VAL A 134 22.49 -16.10 5.59
N LEU A 135 22.84 -15.42 6.68
CA LEU A 135 24.14 -15.56 7.32
C LEU A 135 24.34 -16.96 7.92
N GLU A 136 23.30 -17.56 8.50
CA GLU A 136 23.32 -18.95 8.99
C GLU A 136 23.57 -19.95 7.85
N ARG A 137 22.93 -19.76 6.68
CA ARG A 137 23.17 -20.61 5.50
C ARG A 137 24.55 -20.39 4.87
N ALA A 138 25.03 -19.14 4.82
CA ALA A 138 26.32 -18.80 4.23
C ALA A 138 27.50 -19.36 5.03
N GLY A 139 27.33 -19.53 6.35
CA GLY A 139 28.36 -20.07 7.25
C GLY A 139 29.62 -19.20 7.40
N SER A 140 29.63 -18.01 6.79
CA SER A 140 30.73 -17.06 6.80
C SER A 140 30.25 -15.65 6.44
N LEU A 141 31.11 -14.65 6.63
CA LEU A 141 30.88 -13.27 6.19
C LEU A 141 31.54 -12.97 4.83
N ASP A 142 31.99 -14.00 4.11
CA ASP A 142 32.52 -13.81 2.77
C ASP A 142 31.42 -13.27 1.83
N ARG A 143 31.77 -12.25 1.04
CA ARG A 143 30.81 -11.55 0.17
C ARG A 143 30.15 -12.51 -0.81
N GLN A 144 30.92 -13.44 -1.38
CA GLN A 144 30.48 -14.35 -2.41
C GLN A 144 29.53 -15.40 -1.78
N ALA A 145 29.90 -15.97 -0.64
CA ALA A 145 29.06 -16.90 0.11
C ALA A 145 27.72 -16.26 0.55
N VAL A 146 27.73 -15.03 1.06
CA VAL A 146 26.52 -14.31 1.49
C VAL A 146 25.62 -14.00 0.29
N ARG A 147 26.18 -13.55 -0.83
CA ARG A 147 25.41 -13.27 -2.05
C ARG A 147 24.73 -14.53 -2.56
N ASP A 148 25.45 -15.65 -2.63
CA ASP A 148 24.89 -16.91 -3.13
C ASP A 148 23.79 -17.43 -2.20
N ALA A 149 23.99 -17.34 -0.88
CA ALA A 149 22.96 -17.69 0.09
C ALA A 149 21.73 -16.77 0.03
N LEU A 150 21.90 -15.48 -0.27
CA LEU A 150 20.79 -14.55 -0.47
C LEU A 150 20.02 -14.86 -1.75
N ALA A 151 20.72 -15.09 -2.87
CA ALA A 151 20.12 -15.44 -4.15
C ALA A 151 19.36 -16.78 -4.09
N ALA A 152 19.82 -17.73 -3.27
CA ALA A 152 19.16 -19.01 -3.03
C ALA A 152 17.99 -18.94 -2.03
N THR A 153 17.58 -17.74 -1.58
CA THR A 153 16.44 -17.60 -0.65
C THR A 153 15.14 -18.01 -1.33
N ASP A 154 14.46 -18.98 -0.74
CA ASP A 154 13.11 -19.41 -1.09
C ASP A 154 12.35 -19.70 0.22
N MET A 155 11.90 -18.64 0.87
CA MET A 155 11.15 -18.72 2.13
C MET A 155 9.65 -18.67 1.84
N GLY A 156 8.91 -19.68 2.28
CA GLY A 156 7.47 -19.80 2.09
C GLY A 156 6.64 -18.84 2.96
N PRO A 157 5.31 -18.78 2.73
CA PRO A 157 4.39 -17.84 3.39
C PRO A 157 4.29 -18.01 4.91
N ASP A 158 4.70 -19.15 5.46
CA ASP A 158 4.66 -19.45 6.89
C ASP A 158 6.01 -19.24 7.61
N GLU A 159 7.05 -18.85 6.87
CA GLU A 159 8.39 -18.65 7.43
C GLU A 159 8.64 -17.23 7.90
N THR A 160 7.83 -16.26 7.45
CA THR A 160 7.94 -14.87 7.88
C THR A 160 6.57 -14.25 8.14
N ILE A 161 6.53 -13.23 9.00
CA ILE A 161 5.33 -12.43 9.24
C ILE A 161 4.92 -11.59 8.03
N PHE A 162 5.83 -11.45 7.07
CA PHE A 162 5.68 -10.66 5.85
C PHE A 162 5.41 -11.57 4.65
N GLY A 163 4.98 -12.82 4.88
CA GLY A 163 4.69 -13.76 3.79
C GLY A 163 5.94 -14.31 3.11
N PRO A 164 5.82 -14.77 1.85
CA PRO A 164 6.92 -15.42 1.16
C PRO A 164 8.00 -14.40 0.75
N ILE A 165 9.26 -14.85 0.80
CA ILE A 165 10.43 -14.10 0.36
C ILE A 165 11.19 -14.94 -0.66
N LYS A 166 11.26 -14.44 -1.89
CA LYS A 166 11.99 -15.04 -2.99
C LYS A 166 12.50 -13.94 -3.92
N PHE A 167 13.66 -14.16 -4.51
CA PHE A 167 14.26 -13.25 -5.48
C PHE A 167 14.19 -13.83 -6.89
N ASP A 168 13.89 -12.99 -7.88
CA ASP A 168 13.93 -13.36 -9.29
C ASP A 168 15.37 -13.36 -9.84
N GLU A 169 15.52 -13.66 -11.13
CA GLU A 169 16.82 -13.70 -11.82
C GLU A 169 17.55 -12.34 -11.84
N ASN A 170 16.82 -11.24 -11.66
CA ASN A 170 17.37 -9.89 -11.57
C ASN A 170 17.68 -9.48 -10.12
N GLY A 171 17.43 -10.37 -9.15
CA GLY A 171 17.58 -10.11 -7.72
C GLY A 171 16.44 -9.29 -7.12
N GLN A 172 15.30 -9.15 -7.81
CA GLN A 172 14.14 -8.43 -7.31
C GLN A 172 13.25 -9.32 -6.47
N SER A 173 12.69 -8.76 -5.40
CA SER A 173 11.73 -9.47 -4.56
C SER A 173 10.45 -9.78 -5.35
N ALA A 174 10.08 -11.05 -5.42
CA ALA A 174 8.84 -11.53 -6.05
C ALA A 174 7.64 -11.52 -5.06
N HIS A 175 7.67 -10.63 -4.08
CA HIS A 175 6.68 -10.59 -3.01
C HIS A 175 5.28 -10.21 -3.55
N PRO A 176 4.20 -10.92 -3.14
CA PRO A 176 2.85 -10.62 -3.60
C PRO A 176 2.35 -9.24 -3.14
N MET A 177 1.75 -8.50 -4.05
CA MET A 177 1.07 -7.24 -3.72
C MET A 177 -0.34 -7.52 -3.20
N LEU A 178 -0.72 -6.83 -2.14
CA LEU A 178 -2.08 -6.77 -1.61
C LEU A 178 -2.73 -5.45 -2.04
N VAL A 179 -4.06 -5.43 -2.07
CA VAL A 179 -4.83 -4.19 -2.23
C VAL A 179 -5.75 -4.04 -1.03
N THR A 180 -5.65 -2.90 -0.37
CA THR A 180 -6.60 -2.48 0.66
C THR A 180 -7.63 -1.52 0.10
N GLN A 181 -8.79 -1.47 0.75
CA GLN A 181 -9.72 -0.36 0.64
C GLN A 181 -9.98 0.21 2.03
N VAL A 182 -10.16 1.52 2.15
CA VAL A 182 -10.70 2.12 3.37
C VAL A 182 -12.21 1.91 3.38
N GLN A 183 -12.72 1.15 4.36
CA GLN A 183 -14.13 0.89 4.59
C GLN A 183 -14.47 1.12 6.06
N ASN A 184 -15.48 1.95 6.32
CA ASN A 184 -15.90 2.39 7.65
C ASN A 184 -14.72 2.94 8.48
N GLY A 185 -13.86 3.75 7.85
CA GLY A 185 -12.68 4.33 8.48
C GLY A 185 -11.60 3.33 8.86
N GLN A 186 -11.58 2.13 8.28
CA GLN A 186 -10.57 1.09 8.53
C GLN A 186 -10.01 0.55 7.22
N TYR A 187 -8.74 0.18 7.20
CA TYR A 187 -8.20 -0.59 6.07
C TYR A 187 -8.72 -2.02 6.12
N VAL A 188 -9.22 -2.51 5.00
CA VAL A 188 -9.56 -3.92 4.79
C VAL A 188 -8.87 -4.42 3.54
N THR A 189 -8.30 -5.62 3.59
CA THR A 189 -7.76 -6.27 2.39
C THR A 189 -8.90 -6.71 1.49
N VAL A 190 -8.87 -6.31 0.21
CA VAL A 190 -9.91 -6.64 -0.78
C VAL A 190 -9.37 -7.44 -1.96
N TRP A 191 -8.04 -7.53 -2.11
CA TRP A 191 -7.37 -8.34 -3.13
C TRP A 191 -5.95 -8.75 -2.67
N PRO A 192 -5.42 -9.90 -3.10
CA PRO A 192 -6.06 -10.97 -3.87
C PRO A 192 -7.16 -11.69 -3.08
N ARG A 193 -8.02 -12.43 -3.77
CA ARG A 193 -9.22 -13.02 -3.16
C ARG A 193 -8.88 -13.98 -2.01
N GLU A 194 -7.78 -14.71 -2.11
CA GLU A 194 -7.33 -15.59 -1.02
C GLU A 194 -6.93 -14.86 0.27
N TYR A 195 -6.60 -13.57 0.18
CA TYR A 195 -6.23 -12.74 1.34
C TYR A 195 -7.28 -11.70 1.71
N ALA A 196 -8.37 -11.60 0.93
CA ALA A 196 -9.41 -10.60 1.15
C ALA A 196 -10.19 -10.87 2.45
N SER A 197 -10.33 -9.83 3.28
CA SER A 197 -11.19 -9.82 4.47
C SER A 197 -12.55 -9.18 4.19
N ALA A 198 -12.69 -8.43 3.10
CA ALA A 198 -13.93 -7.83 2.64
C ALA A 198 -14.01 -7.79 1.11
N ALA A 199 -15.22 -7.66 0.56
CA ALA A 199 -15.41 -7.35 -0.85
C ALA A 199 -15.15 -5.84 -1.09
N PRO A 200 -14.58 -5.45 -2.24
CA PRO A 200 -14.42 -4.04 -2.58
C PRO A 200 -15.77 -3.36 -2.81
N ILE A 201 -15.93 -2.13 -2.33
CA ILE A 201 -17.07 -1.27 -2.61
C ILE A 201 -16.77 -0.51 -3.91
N LEU A 202 -17.48 -0.85 -4.98
CA LEU A 202 -17.33 -0.28 -6.31
C LEU A 202 -18.71 -0.09 -6.99
N PRO A 203 -18.95 1.01 -7.71
CA PRO A 203 -18.08 2.19 -7.78
C PRO A 203 -18.01 2.92 -6.44
N THR A 204 -16.98 3.73 -6.25
CA THR A 204 -16.89 4.66 -5.12
C THR A 204 -18.10 5.61 -5.13
N PRO A 205 -18.85 5.74 -4.02
CA PRO A 205 -19.96 6.69 -3.94
C PRO A 205 -19.48 8.13 -4.21
N PRO A 206 -20.30 8.97 -4.88
CA PRO A 206 -19.95 10.37 -5.08
C PRO A 206 -19.86 11.10 -3.74
N TRP A 207 -19.06 12.17 -3.66
CA TRP A 207 -18.84 12.95 -2.43
C TRP A 207 -20.14 13.40 -1.75
N SER A 208 -21.17 13.73 -2.54
CA SER A 208 -22.49 14.11 -2.04
C SER A 208 -23.21 13.02 -1.24
N GLU A 209 -22.81 11.76 -1.39
CA GLU A 209 -23.41 10.60 -0.71
C GLU A 209 -22.55 10.06 0.44
N ARG A 210 -21.34 10.60 0.63
CA ARG A 210 -20.44 10.18 1.73
C ARG A 210 -20.83 10.91 3.01
N LYS A 211 -20.89 10.18 4.12
CA LYS A 211 -21.22 10.72 5.45
C LYS A 211 -19.96 11.13 6.20
#